data_AF-A0A087H1W2-F1
#
_entry.id   AF-A0A087H1W2-F1
#
_cell.length_a   1.000
_cell.length_b   1.000
_cell.length_c   1.000
_cell.angle_alpha   90.00
_cell.angle_beta   90.00
_cell.angle_gamma   90.00
#
_symmetry.space_group_name_H-M   'P 1'
#
loop_
_entity.id
_entity.type
_entity.pdbx_description
1 polymer ?
#
loop_
_entity_poly.entity_id
_entity_poly.type
_entity_poly.pdbx_seq_one_letter_code
_entity_poly.pdbx_strand_id
1 'polypeptide(L)'
;MAANLRNNAFLSSLMFLVLIGSSYAITSSEMSTICDKTLNPAFCLKFLNSKYSSPNVQALAKTTLDTTQARAKLTLKKLQSIIDGGVDPRSKLAYRTCVDAYESTIENLEEAFELLASGDGMGMNMRVSAALDGADNCLDDVKRLRSVDALVVNNSKRIKNLCGIALVISNMLPRRA
;
A
#
# COMPACT_ATOMS: atom_id res chain seq x y z
N MET A 1 32.97 -27.64 52.33
CA MET A 1 31.54 -27.26 52.34
C MET A 1 31.42 -25.91 51.68
N ALA A 2 30.39 -25.74 50.85
CA ALA A 2 29.95 -24.52 50.16
C ALA A 2 30.90 -23.90 49.11
N ALA A 3 30.46 -23.39 47.98
CA ALA A 3 29.36 -23.67 47.05
C ALA A 3 29.63 -22.67 45.91
N ASN A 4 29.82 -23.16 44.68
CA ASN A 4 29.86 -22.32 43.50
C ASN A 4 28.49 -21.64 43.33
N LEU A 5 28.37 -20.37 43.71
CA LEU A 5 27.19 -19.56 43.42
C LEU A 5 27.28 -19.06 41.98
N ARG A 6 26.90 -19.93 41.04
CA ARG A 6 26.76 -19.57 39.63
C ARG A 6 25.52 -18.68 39.46
N ASN A 7 25.80 -17.44 39.09
CA ASN A 7 25.01 -16.49 38.31
C ASN A 7 23.62 -16.98 37.81
N ASN A 8 22.60 -16.98 38.67
CA ASN A 8 21.22 -17.33 38.31
C ASN A 8 20.32 -16.11 38.02
N ALA A 9 20.77 -14.89 38.36
CA ALA A 9 19.99 -13.66 38.15
C ALA A 9 19.95 -13.22 36.67
N PHE A 10 21.03 -13.42 35.93
CA PHE A 10 21.10 -13.05 34.50
C PHE A 10 20.23 -13.95 33.60
N LEU A 11 20.08 -15.23 33.94
CA LEU A 11 19.25 -16.17 33.17
C LEU A 11 17.75 -15.92 33.36
N SER A 12 17.34 -15.46 34.54
CA SER A 12 15.93 -15.13 34.82
C SER A 12 15.49 -13.82 34.12
N SER A 13 16.41 -12.86 33.95
CA SER A 13 16.12 -11.58 33.29
C SER A 13 15.97 -11.72 31.77
N LEU A 14 16.72 -12.65 31.16
CA LEU A 14 16.65 -12.91 29.71
C LEU A 14 15.31 -13.51 29.26
N MET A 15 14.65 -14.30 30.12
CA MET A 15 13.33 -14.88 29.83
C MET A 15 12.19 -13.84 29.83
N PHE A 16 12.29 -12.77 30.61
CA PHE A 16 11.29 -11.70 30.62
C PHE A 16 11.39 -10.77 29.39
N LEU A 17 12.59 -10.61 28.81
CA LEU A 17 12.80 -9.81 27.60
C LEU A 17 12.29 -10.46 26.31
N VAL A 18 12.12 -11.79 26.28
CA VAL A 18 11.65 -12.53 25.09
C VAL A 18 10.12 -12.46 24.91
N LEU A 19 9.37 -12.04 25.94
CA LEU A 19 7.89 -12.01 25.91
C LEU A 19 7.28 -10.72 25.33
N ILE A 20 8.09 -9.71 24.96
CA ILE A 20 7.58 -8.43 24.44
C ILE A 20 7.36 -8.48 22.91
N GLY A 21 7.79 -9.56 22.24
CA GLY A 21 7.68 -9.74 20.80
C GLY A 21 6.51 -10.61 20.35
N SER A 22 5.31 -10.47 20.91
CA SER A 22 4.14 -11.17 20.37
C SER A 22 3.74 -10.55 19.03
N SER A 23 4.29 -11.11 17.96
CA SER A 23 3.88 -10.86 16.57
C SER A 23 2.58 -11.61 16.32
N TYR A 24 1.46 -11.05 16.80
CA TYR A 24 0.16 -11.56 16.43
C TYR A 24 -0.07 -11.26 14.95
N ALA A 25 -0.18 -12.32 14.15
CA ALA A 25 -0.68 -12.21 12.78
C ALA A 25 -2.05 -11.52 12.80
N ILE A 26 -2.35 -10.78 11.73
CA ILE A 26 -3.61 -10.05 11.63
C ILE A 26 -4.78 -11.04 11.72
N THR A 27 -5.70 -10.77 12.65
CA THR A 27 -6.89 -11.59 12.89
C THR A 27 -7.95 -11.37 11.82
N SER A 28 -8.85 -12.34 11.65
CA SER A 28 -10.01 -12.20 10.76
C SER A 28 -10.90 -11.00 11.11
N SER A 29 -11.04 -10.69 12.41
CA SER A 29 -11.78 -9.52 12.90
C SER A 29 -11.12 -8.20 12.51
N GLU A 30 -9.79 -8.11 12.57
CA GLU A 30 -9.05 -6.92 12.12
C GLU A 30 -9.17 -6.74 10.61
N MET A 31 -9.11 -7.83 9.83
CA MET A 31 -9.32 -7.77 8.38
C MET A 31 -10.72 -7.28 8.02
N SER A 32 -11.76 -7.77 8.70
CA SER A 32 -13.13 -7.26 8.50
C SER A 32 -13.20 -5.77 8.81
N THR A 33 -12.66 -5.37 9.98
CA THR A 33 -12.65 -3.96 10.41
C THR A 33 -11.94 -3.05 9.42
N ILE A 34 -10.85 -3.51 8.79
CA ILE A 34 -10.16 -2.79 7.72
C ILE A 34 -11.07 -2.68 6.50
N CYS A 35 -11.60 -3.81 6.02
CA CYS A 35 -12.34 -3.85 4.77
C CYS A 35 -13.68 -3.13 4.80
N ASP A 36 -14.36 -3.10 5.94
CA ASP A 36 -15.63 -2.40 6.14
C ASP A 36 -15.48 -0.87 5.99
N LYS A 37 -14.26 -0.34 6.09
CA LYS A 37 -13.95 1.08 5.92
C LYS A 37 -13.46 1.43 4.50
N THR A 38 -13.40 0.46 3.60
CA THR A 38 -12.95 0.67 2.21
C THR A 38 -14.13 0.88 1.27
N LEU A 39 -13.91 1.58 0.15
CA LEU A 39 -14.92 1.77 -0.90
C LEU A 39 -15.33 0.44 -1.58
N ASN A 40 -14.50 -0.59 -1.49
CA ASN A 40 -14.77 -1.90 -2.08
C ASN A 40 -14.40 -3.03 -1.09
N PRO A 41 -15.29 -3.32 -0.12
CA PRO A 41 -15.03 -4.34 0.89
C PRO A 41 -14.75 -5.72 0.30
N ALA A 42 -15.45 -6.12 -0.77
CA ALA A 42 -15.24 -7.41 -1.43
C ALA A 42 -13.84 -7.53 -2.05
N PHE A 43 -13.35 -6.47 -2.71
CA PHE A 43 -11.97 -6.43 -3.21
C PHE A 43 -10.97 -6.48 -2.07
N CYS A 44 -11.21 -5.71 -0.99
CA CYS A 44 -10.36 -5.70 0.18
C CYS A 44 -10.24 -7.08 0.81
N LEU A 45 -11.36 -7.76 1.10
CA LEU A 45 -11.37 -9.09 1.68
C LEU A 45 -10.61 -10.09 0.80
N LYS A 46 -10.86 -10.06 -0.51
CA LYS A 46 -10.14 -10.91 -1.47
C LYS A 46 -8.63 -10.64 -1.44
N PHE A 47 -8.23 -9.37 -1.34
CA PHE A 47 -6.83 -8.98 -1.26
C PHE A 47 -6.20 -9.44 0.06
N LEU A 48 -6.80 -9.13 1.21
CA LEU A 48 -6.27 -9.48 2.54
C LEU A 48 -6.24 -10.99 2.78
N ASN A 49 -7.23 -11.75 2.30
CA ASN A 49 -7.22 -13.21 2.38
C ASN A 49 -6.01 -13.82 1.64
N SER A 50 -5.54 -13.20 0.56
CA SER A 50 -4.31 -13.65 -0.11
C SER A 50 -3.03 -13.30 0.66
N LYS A 51 -3.15 -12.50 1.73
CA LYS A 51 -2.07 -11.95 2.57
C LYS A 51 -2.21 -12.33 4.05
N TYR A 52 -2.97 -13.38 4.36
CA TYR A 52 -3.27 -13.84 5.72
C TYR A 52 -2.02 -14.08 6.59
N SER A 53 -0.86 -14.32 5.96
CA SER A 53 0.42 -14.54 6.64
C SER A 53 1.15 -13.28 7.08
N SER A 54 0.60 -12.07 6.89
CA SER A 54 1.26 -10.83 7.32
C SER A 54 1.37 -10.78 8.86
N PRO A 55 2.59 -10.65 9.41
CA PRO A 55 2.85 -10.83 10.84
C PRO A 55 2.34 -9.69 11.73
N ASN A 56 2.00 -8.53 11.15
CA ASN A 56 1.43 -7.37 11.84
C ASN A 56 0.91 -6.33 10.82
N VAL A 57 0.25 -5.29 11.32
CA VAL A 57 -0.31 -4.16 10.54
C VAL A 57 0.76 -3.43 9.71
N GLN A 58 1.98 -3.26 10.23
CA GLN A 58 3.07 -2.60 9.50
C GLN A 58 3.53 -3.43 8.28
N ALA A 59 3.67 -4.75 8.45
CA ALA A 59 4.00 -5.65 7.36
C ALA A 59 2.87 -5.74 6.31
N LEU A 60 1.61 -5.64 6.74
CA LEU A 60 0.48 -5.55 5.82
C LEU A 60 0.47 -4.21 5.06
N ALA A 61 0.76 -3.10 5.73
CA ALA A 61 0.91 -1.79 5.11
C ALA A 61 1.98 -1.84 4.00
N LYS A 62 3.16 -2.38 4.33
CA LYS A 62 4.26 -2.55 3.38
C LYS A 62 3.84 -3.40 2.17
N THR A 63 3.23 -4.55 2.41
CA THR A 63 2.78 -5.46 1.34
C THR A 63 1.73 -4.83 0.43
N THR A 64 0.84 -4.01 1.01
CA THR A 64 -0.16 -3.24 0.27
C THR A 64 0.52 -2.20 -0.62
N LEU A 65 1.44 -1.40 -0.07
CA LEU A 65 2.25 -0.43 -0.82
C LEU A 65 3.07 -1.10 -1.94
N ASP A 66 3.73 -2.23 -1.66
CA ASP A 66 4.52 -2.99 -2.64
C ASP A 66 3.64 -3.38 -3.85
N THR A 67 2.43 -3.90 -3.56
CA THR A 67 1.48 -4.29 -4.60
C THR A 67 0.98 -3.09 -5.41
N THR A 68 0.68 -1.97 -4.74
CA THR A 68 0.24 -0.73 -5.38
C THR A 68 1.32 -0.17 -6.29
N GLN A 69 2.55 -0.05 -5.80
CA GLN A 69 3.67 0.50 -6.55
C GLN A 69 4.02 -0.36 -7.77
N ALA A 70 4.03 -1.69 -7.62
CA ALA A 70 4.24 -2.59 -8.76
C ALA A 70 3.18 -2.36 -9.85
N ARG A 71 1.92 -2.17 -9.49
CA ARG A 71 0.84 -1.86 -10.44
C ARG A 71 0.98 -0.47 -11.07
N ALA A 72 1.37 0.53 -10.29
CA ALA A 72 1.62 1.88 -10.80
C ALA A 72 2.74 1.85 -11.86
N LYS A 73 3.87 1.20 -11.55
CA LYS A 73 5.00 1.00 -12.47
C LYS A 73 4.60 0.24 -13.75
N LEU A 74 3.77 -0.80 -13.62
CA LEU A 74 3.23 -1.52 -14.79
C LEU A 74 2.32 -0.64 -15.65
N THR A 75 1.51 0.22 -15.03
CA THR A 75 0.58 1.09 -15.74
C THR A 75 1.31 2.21 -16.47
N LEU A 76 2.32 2.82 -15.83
CA LEU A 76 3.21 3.79 -16.46
C LEU A 76 3.86 3.23 -17.73
N LYS A 77 4.48 2.05 -17.63
CA LYS A 77 5.09 1.37 -18.79
C LYS A 77 4.08 1.10 -19.91
N LYS A 78 2.86 0.71 -19.55
CA LYS A 78 1.80 0.45 -20.53
C LYS A 78 1.35 1.74 -21.23
N LEU A 79 1.19 2.83 -20.49
CA LEU A 79 0.87 4.15 -21.06
C LEU A 79 1.95 4.62 -22.04
N GLN A 80 3.22 4.54 -21.64
CA GLN A 80 4.36 4.86 -22.51
C GLN A 80 4.32 4.03 -23.80
N SER A 81 4.15 2.71 -23.68
CA SER A 81 4.04 1.81 -24.84
C SER A 81 2.87 2.14 -25.77
N ILE A 82 1.71 2.57 -25.24
CA ILE A 82 0.57 3.01 -26.06
C ILE A 82 0.93 4.27 -26.84
N ILE A 83 1.57 5.24 -26.18
CA ILE A 83 1.99 6.51 -26.80
C ILE A 83 3.00 6.26 -27.92
N ASP A 84 3.99 5.40 -27.65
CA ASP A 84 5.06 5.05 -28.60
C ASP A 84 4.54 4.24 -29.81
N GLY A 85 3.51 3.42 -29.58
CA GLY A 85 2.83 2.65 -30.64
C GLY A 85 1.99 3.49 -31.61
N GLY A 86 1.82 4.78 -31.33
CA GLY A 86 1.04 5.69 -32.15
C GLY A 86 -0.45 5.65 -31.82
N VAL A 87 -0.96 6.77 -31.33
CA VAL A 87 -2.39 7.00 -31.06
C VAL A 87 -2.81 8.35 -31.63
N ASP A 88 -4.12 8.56 -31.79
CA ASP A 88 -4.64 9.84 -32.26
C ASP A 88 -4.25 10.99 -31.29
N PRO A 89 -4.15 12.24 -31.77
CA PRO A 89 -3.66 13.36 -30.96
C PRO A 89 -4.43 13.59 -29.65
N ARG A 90 -5.74 13.32 -29.62
CA ARG A 90 -6.57 13.50 -28.43
C ARG A 90 -6.27 12.43 -27.40
N SER A 91 -6.18 11.17 -27.82
CA SER A 91 -5.75 10.07 -26.94
C SER A 91 -4.32 10.27 -26.45
N LYS A 92 -3.41 10.76 -27.32
CA LYS A 92 -2.02 11.06 -26.94
C LYS A 92 -1.92 12.07 -25.81
N LEU A 93 -2.74 13.12 -25.85
CA LEU A 93 -2.78 14.13 -24.79
C LEU A 93 -3.26 13.53 -23.47
N ALA A 94 -4.38 12.82 -23.47
CA ALA A 94 -4.93 12.18 -22.27
C ALA A 94 -3.96 11.16 -21.66
N TYR A 95 -3.30 10.34 -22.49
CA TYR A 95 -2.32 9.38 -21.99
C TYR A 95 -1.05 10.03 -21.45
N ARG A 96 -0.63 11.20 -21.97
CA ARG A 96 0.49 11.96 -21.39
C ARG A 96 0.14 12.50 -20.01
N THR A 97 -1.05 13.06 -19.83
CA THR A 97 -1.50 13.49 -18.49
C THR A 97 -1.57 12.31 -17.52
N CYS A 98 -2.01 11.14 -17.97
CA CYS A 98 -1.91 9.91 -17.18
C CYS A 98 -0.46 9.52 -16.85
N VAL A 99 0.49 9.67 -17.78
CA VAL A 99 1.92 9.41 -17.52
C VAL A 99 2.42 10.29 -16.39
N ASP A 100 2.21 11.61 -16.48
CA ASP A 100 2.62 12.58 -15.45
C ASP A 100 1.98 12.24 -14.08
N ALA A 101 0.68 11.90 -14.09
CA ALA A 101 -0.03 11.47 -12.88
C ALA A 101 0.55 10.19 -12.28
N TYR A 102 0.99 9.24 -13.11
CA TYR A 102 1.58 7.98 -12.64
C TYR A 102 3.03 8.13 -12.17
N GLU A 103 3.81 9.03 -12.75
CA GLU A 103 5.13 9.40 -12.24
C GLU A 103 5.01 9.98 -10.83
N SER A 104 4.12 10.97 -10.64
CA SER A 104 3.83 11.52 -9.32
C SER A 104 3.23 10.49 -8.35
N THR A 105 2.37 9.57 -8.84
CA THR A 105 1.85 8.46 -8.03
C THR A 105 2.98 7.58 -7.50
N ILE A 106 3.97 7.26 -8.33
CA ILE A 106 5.11 6.42 -7.94
C ILE A 106 5.97 7.14 -6.90
N GLU A 107 6.28 8.42 -7.10
CA GLU A 107 7.02 9.24 -6.15
C GLU A 107 6.32 9.29 -4.77
N ASN A 108 5.01 9.57 -4.76
CA ASN A 108 4.24 9.57 -3.51
C ASN A 108 4.24 8.20 -2.83
N LEU A 109 4.20 7.10 -3.58
CA LEU A 109 4.30 5.75 -3.00
C LEU A 109 5.70 5.46 -2.44
N GLU A 110 6.75 5.98 -3.05
CA GLU A 110 8.13 5.89 -2.55
C GLU A 110 8.27 6.64 -1.23
N GLU A 111 7.77 7.87 -1.14
CA GLU A 111 7.71 8.62 0.11
C GLU A 111 6.85 7.93 1.18
N ALA A 112 5.72 7.32 0.79
CA ALA A 112 4.88 6.57 1.72
C ALA A 112 5.63 5.38 2.36
N PHE A 113 6.57 4.75 1.66
CA PHE A 113 7.43 3.72 2.25
C PHE A 113 8.38 4.28 3.29
N GLU A 114 8.98 5.44 3.05
CA GLU A 114 9.88 6.09 4.00
C GLU A 114 9.13 6.47 5.29
N LEU A 115 7.91 6.99 5.14
CA LEU A 115 7.03 7.36 6.25
C LEU A 115 6.54 6.12 7.02
N LEU A 116 6.25 5.01 6.33
CA LEU A 116 5.98 3.73 6.99
C LEU A 116 7.19 3.21 7.78
N ALA A 117 8.40 3.34 7.23
CA ALA A 117 9.63 2.90 7.88
C ALA A 117 9.96 3.76 9.12
N SER A 118 9.65 5.06 9.05
CA SER A 118 9.78 5.97 10.18
C SER A 118 8.59 5.89 11.16
N GLY A 119 7.58 5.06 10.90
CA GLY A 119 6.39 4.96 11.76
C GLY A 119 5.48 6.20 11.73
N ASP A 120 5.65 7.09 10.75
CA ASP A 120 4.76 8.22 10.51
C ASP A 120 3.54 7.79 9.68
N GLY A 121 2.54 7.23 10.37
CA GLY A 121 1.29 6.82 9.75
C GLY A 121 0.49 7.98 9.15
N MET A 122 0.60 9.19 9.70
CA MET A 122 -0.12 10.37 9.18
C MET A 122 0.52 10.86 7.88
N GLY A 123 1.85 10.97 7.84
CA GLY A 123 2.60 11.25 6.63
C GLY A 123 2.32 10.21 5.54
N MET A 124 2.38 8.92 5.89
CA MET A 124 2.03 7.84 4.97
C MET A 124 0.61 8.02 4.43
N ASN A 125 -0.37 8.35 5.28
CA ASN A 125 -1.76 8.58 4.87
C ASN A 125 -1.87 9.70 3.83
N MET A 126 -1.20 10.84 4.05
CA MET A 126 -1.18 11.95 3.10
C MET A 126 -0.61 11.55 1.74
N ARG A 127 0.53 10.84 1.73
CA ARG A 127 1.19 10.40 0.49
C ARG A 127 0.37 9.34 -0.26
N VAL A 128 -0.24 8.40 0.44
CA VAL A 128 -1.14 7.41 -0.17
C VAL A 128 -2.39 8.09 -0.74
N SER A 129 -2.90 9.15 -0.11
CA SER A 129 -4.05 9.92 -0.62
C SER A 129 -3.68 10.60 -1.95
N ALA A 130 -2.52 11.26 -2.02
CA ALA A 130 -2.03 11.84 -3.28
C ALA A 130 -1.84 10.78 -4.40
N ALA A 131 -1.34 9.60 -4.06
CA ALA A 131 -1.23 8.48 -5.00
C ALA A 131 -2.61 7.95 -5.48
N LEU A 132 -3.63 7.98 -4.62
CA LEU A 132 -5.00 7.66 -5.00
C LEU A 132 -5.53 8.68 -6.02
N ASP A 133 -5.34 9.97 -5.75
CA ASP A 133 -5.77 11.06 -6.62
C ASP A 133 -5.11 10.96 -8.01
N GLY A 134 -3.83 10.60 -8.08
CA GLY A 134 -3.15 10.38 -9.37
C GLY A 134 -3.82 9.28 -10.22
N ALA A 135 -4.21 8.16 -9.60
CA ALA A 135 -4.96 7.12 -10.30
C ALA A 135 -6.38 7.54 -10.69
N ASP A 136 -7.02 8.41 -9.91
CA ASP A 136 -8.35 8.93 -10.21
C ASP A 136 -8.33 9.97 -11.34
N ASN A 137 -7.36 10.89 -11.31
CA ASN A 137 -7.13 11.87 -12.36
C ASN A 137 -6.92 11.20 -13.71
N CYS A 138 -6.11 10.13 -13.77
CA CYS A 138 -5.94 9.38 -15.01
C CYS A 138 -7.25 8.74 -15.50
N LEU A 139 -8.08 8.18 -14.61
CA LEU A 139 -9.41 7.68 -15.00
C LEU A 139 -10.28 8.80 -15.58
N ASP A 140 -10.19 9.98 -14.99
CA ASP A 140 -10.91 11.18 -15.41
C ASP A 140 -10.44 11.74 -16.76
N ASP A 141 -9.14 11.65 -17.07
CA ASP A 141 -8.58 12.07 -18.35
C ASP A 141 -9.01 11.15 -19.48
N VAL A 142 -9.06 9.84 -19.23
CA VAL A 142 -9.38 8.84 -20.26
C VAL A 142 -10.88 8.60 -20.43
N LYS A 143 -11.75 9.00 -19.48
CA LYS A 143 -13.20 8.70 -19.52
C LYS A 143 -13.94 9.25 -20.75
N ARG A 144 -13.40 10.28 -21.40
CA ARG A 144 -14.00 10.92 -22.58
C ARG A 144 -13.45 10.40 -23.91
N LEU A 145 -12.50 9.47 -23.88
CA LEU A 145 -11.96 8.85 -25.10
C LEU A 145 -12.96 7.83 -25.64
N ARG A 146 -12.94 7.64 -26.98
CA ARG A 146 -13.82 6.65 -27.64
C ARG A 146 -13.42 5.22 -27.34
N SER A 147 -12.13 4.98 -27.14
CA SER A 147 -11.56 3.69 -26.79
C SER A 147 -10.39 3.93 -25.85
N VAL A 148 -10.32 3.13 -24.78
CA VAL A 148 -9.25 3.19 -23.78
C VAL A 148 -8.72 1.79 -23.59
N ASP A 149 -7.41 1.67 -23.44
CA ASP A 149 -6.80 0.39 -23.10
C ASP A 149 -7.34 -0.12 -21.74
N ALA A 150 -7.93 -1.31 -21.76
CA ALA A 150 -8.59 -1.89 -20.59
C ALA A 150 -7.61 -2.12 -19.42
N LEU A 151 -6.31 -2.35 -19.69
CA LEU A 151 -5.32 -2.54 -18.63
C LEU A 151 -5.08 -1.23 -17.87
N VAL A 152 -5.08 -0.08 -18.55
CA VAL A 152 -4.97 1.23 -17.90
C VAL A 152 -6.13 1.42 -16.94
N VAL A 153 -7.37 1.33 -17.43
CA VAL A 153 -8.58 1.52 -16.61
C VAL A 153 -8.65 0.53 -15.44
N ASN A 154 -8.37 -0.75 -15.71
CA ASN A 154 -8.44 -1.79 -14.68
C ASN A 154 -7.35 -1.62 -13.62
N ASN A 155 -6.14 -1.24 -14.01
CA ASN A 155 -5.08 -0.99 -13.04
C ASN A 155 -5.35 0.26 -12.22
N SER A 156 -5.82 1.37 -12.82
CA SER A 156 -6.17 2.58 -12.07
C SER A 156 -7.24 2.30 -11.01
N LYS A 157 -8.32 1.58 -11.37
CA LYS A 157 -9.34 1.16 -10.40
C LYS A 157 -8.78 0.28 -9.29
N ARG A 158 -7.90 -0.66 -9.61
CA ARG A 158 -7.24 -1.53 -8.61
C ARG A 158 -6.32 -0.73 -7.69
N ILE A 159 -5.57 0.22 -8.23
CA ILE A 159 -4.69 1.11 -7.45
C ILE A 159 -5.52 1.95 -6.50
N LYS A 160 -6.63 2.56 -6.94
CA LYS A 160 -7.57 3.27 -6.05
C LYS A 160 -8.03 2.38 -4.88
N ASN A 161 -8.44 1.14 -5.17
CA ASN A 161 -8.87 0.22 -4.12
C ASN A 161 -7.71 -0.12 -3.15
N LEU A 162 -6.51 -0.38 -3.66
CA LEU A 162 -5.34 -0.68 -2.83
C LEU A 162 -4.90 0.52 -1.98
N CYS A 163 -4.92 1.74 -2.53
CA CYS A 163 -4.71 2.96 -1.78
C CYS A 163 -5.76 3.11 -0.69
N GLY A 164 -7.04 2.85 -0.98
CA GLY A 164 -8.11 2.86 0.03
C GLY A 164 -7.84 1.91 1.21
N ILE A 165 -7.34 0.70 0.93
CA ILE A 165 -6.91 -0.24 1.99
C ILE A 165 -5.73 0.35 2.78
N ALA A 166 -4.71 0.88 2.10
CA ALA A 166 -3.53 1.47 2.74
C ALA A 166 -3.87 2.69 3.60
N LEU A 167 -4.86 3.51 3.22
CA LEU A 167 -5.36 4.63 4.03
C LEU A 167 -6.02 4.17 5.33
N VAL A 168 -6.79 3.09 5.29
CA VAL A 168 -7.39 2.52 6.51
C VAL A 168 -6.29 1.96 7.41
N ILE A 169 -5.33 1.23 6.83
CA ILE A 169 -4.20 0.65 7.57
C ILE A 169 -3.33 1.75 8.22
N SER A 170 -3.04 2.84 7.51
CA SER A 170 -2.19 3.92 8.05
C SER A 170 -2.81 4.60 9.27
N ASN A 171 -4.14 4.68 9.34
CA ASN A 171 -4.86 5.17 10.51
C ASN A 171 -4.83 4.21 11.72
N MET A 172 -4.44 2.95 11.51
CA MET A 172 -4.29 1.94 12.57
C MET A 172 -2.84 1.82 13.08
N LEU A 173 -1.88 2.49 12.44
CA LEU A 173 -0.51 2.51 12.91
C LEU A 173 -0.40 3.31 14.22
N PRO A 174 0.44 2.87 15.19
CA PRO A 174 0.67 3.63 16.41
C PRO A 174 1.15 5.05 16.08
N ARG A 175 0.56 6.06 16.70
CA ARG A 175 1.07 7.43 16.63
C ARG A 175 2.39 7.48 17.39
N ARG A 176 3.46 8.00 16.77
CA ARG A 176 4.65 8.40 17.54
C ARG A 176 4.22 9.52 18.50
N ALA A 177 4.43 9.29 19.80
CA ALA A 177 4.29 10.29 20.84
C ALA A 177 5.47 11.26 20.81
#